data_AF-A0A968WK66-F1
#
_entry.id   AF-A0A968WK66-F1
#
_cell.length_a   1.000
_cell.length_b   1.000
_cell.length_c   1.000
_cell.angle_alpha   90.00
_cell.angle_beta   90.00
_cell.angle_gamma   90.00
#
_symmetry.space_group_name_H-M   'P 1'
#
loop_
_entity.id
_entity.type
_entity.pdbx_description
1 polymer ?
#
loop_
_entity_poly.entity_id
_entity_poly.type
_entity_poly.pdbx_seq_one_letter_code
_entity_poly.pdbx_strand_id
1 'polypeptide(L)'
;MGENPGKPLPETVLFPNKSITGTLLKITPAYGGLFMVSERWKAGSEAITQNGLHYAIEARGRVFDNLSTFGLPRNKWIKDFDCPGSNFRIEEVEQF
;
A
#
# COMPACT_ATOMS: atom_id res chain seq x y z
N MET A 1 0.35 52.04 16.94
CA MET A 1 -0.07 50.63 17.09
C MET A 1 -1.22 50.43 16.13
N GLY A 2 -0.98 49.77 14.99
CA GLY A 2 -2.05 49.38 14.07
C GLY A 2 -2.33 47.91 14.28
N GLU A 3 -3.56 47.56 14.65
CA GLU A 3 -4.01 46.18 14.66
C GLU A 3 -4.03 45.68 13.21
N ASN A 4 -3.33 44.57 12.98
CA ASN A 4 -3.37 43.87 11.70
C ASN A 4 -4.67 43.05 11.70
N PRO A 5 -5.69 43.38 10.88
CA PRO A 5 -6.91 42.59 10.88
C PRO A 5 -6.54 41.19 10.37
N GLY A 6 -6.65 40.21 11.27
CA GLY A 6 -6.29 38.83 11.00
C GLY A 6 -6.89 38.39 9.67
N LYS A 7 -6.02 38.07 8.71
CA LYS A 7 -6.41 37.51 7.41
C LYS A 7 -7.37 36.35 7.70
N PRO A 8 -8.60 36.36 7.17
CA PRO A 8 -9.52 35.26 7.44
C PRO A 8 -8.85 33.97 6.99
N LEU A 9 -8.88 32.97 7.88
CA LEU A 9 -8.49 31.60 7.52
C LEU A 9 -9.34 31.21 6.30
N PRO A 10 -8.73 30.63 5.25
CA PRO A 10 -9.48 30.31 4.05
C PRO A 10 -10.69 29.45 4.43
N GLU A 11 -11.85 29.91 3.96
CA GLU A 11 -13.15 29.28 4.14
C GLU A 11 -13.03 27.78 3.91
N THR A 12 -13.69 27.01 4.78
CA THR A 12 -13.80 25.56 4.74
C THR A 12 -13.60 24.99 3.34
N VAL A 13 -12.46 24.32 3.12
CA VAL A 13 -12.25 23.53 1.92
C VAL A 13 -13.19 22.34 2.03
N LEU A 14 -14.40 22.50 1.50
CA LEU A 14 -15.31 21.39 1.28
C LEU A 14 -14.66 20.53 0.20
N PHE A 15 -14.13 19.37 0.58
CA PHE A 15 -13.85 18.29 -0.36
C PHE A 15 -15.20 17.61 -0.62
N PRO A 16 -15.92 17.90 -1.72
CA PRO A 16 -17.16 17.20 -2.00
C PRO A 16 -16.84 15.71 -2.09
N ASN A 17 -17.46 14.89 -1.24
CA ASN A 17 -17.43 13.43 -1.21
C ASN A 17 -16.65 12.79 -2.36
N LYS A 18 -15.31 12.73 -2.24
CA LYS A 18 -14.48 11.94 -3.15
C LYS A 18 -14.37 10.56 -2.52
N SER A 19 -15.39 9.74 -2.67
CA SER A 19 -15.23 8.31 -2.44
C SER A 19 -14.04 7.86 -3.28
N ILE A 20 -13.00 7.34 -2.61
CA ILE A 20 -11.86 6.75 -3.28
C ILE A 20 -12.26 5.32 -3.53
N THR A 21 -12.47 4.96 -4.80
CA THR A 21 -12.59 3.55 -5.16
C THR A 21 -11.27 2.86 -4.90
N GLY A 22 -11.31 1.78 -4.12
CA GLY A 22 -10.15 1.01 -3.72
C GLY A 22 -10.41 -0.49 -3.82
N THR A 23 -9.32 -1.24 -3.92
CA THR A 23 -9.34 -2.71 -3.82
C THR A 23 -8.36 -3.15 -2.74
N LEU A 24 -8.84 -3.90 -1.76
CA LEU A 24 -7.99 -4.59 -0.80
C LEU A 24 -7.36 -5.80 -1.51
N LEU A 25 -6.04 -5.77 -1.64
CA LEU A 25 -5.24 -6.86 -2.19
C LEU A 25 -4.60 -7.66 -1.06
N LYS A 26 -4.50 -8.96 -1.28
CA LYS A 26 -3.75 -9.89 -0.43
C LYS A 26 -2.79 -10.68 -1.31
N ILE A 27 -1.53 -10.76 -0.89
CA ILE A 27 -0.51 -11.60 -1.53
C ILE A 27 -0.01 -12.65 -0.55
N THR A 28 0.15 -13.88 -1.03
CA THR A 28 0.63 -15.03 -0.24
C THR A 28 1.52 -15.94 -1.07
N PRO A 29 2.52 -16.63 -0.47
CA PRO A 29 3.27 -17.69 -1.15
C PRO A 29 2.35 -18.83 -1.61
N ALA A 30 2.51 -19.29 -2.85
CA ALA A 30 1.59 -20.26 -3.46
C ALA A 30 1.62 -21.65 -2.83
N TYR A 31 2.69 -22.00 -2.11
CA TYR A 31 2.94 -23.34 -1.55
C TYR A 31 2.97 -23.36 -0.02
N GLY A 32 2.32 -22.40 0.66
CA GLY A 32 2.23 -22.39 2.13
C GLY A 32 3.50 -21.92 2.84
N GLY A 33 4.30 -21.07 2.18
CA GLY A 33 5.47 -20.44 2.79
C GLY A 33 5.08 -19.45 3.89
N LEU A 34 5.85 -19.44 4.98
CA LEU A 34 5.59 -18.60 6.15
C LEU A 34 6.25 -17.22 6.08
N PHE A 35 7.21 -17.01 5.19
CA PHE A 35 7.89 -15.72 5.07
C PHE A 35 7.91 -15.20 3.65
N MET A 36 7.91 -13.87 3.55
CA MET A 36 8.20 -13.13 2.33
C MET A 36 9.24 -12.07 2.66
N VAL A 37 10.06 -11.74 1.69
CA VAL A 37 10.99 -10.60 1.73
C VAL A 37 10.60 -9.60 0.65
N SER A 38 11.11 -8.38 0.73
CA SER A 38 10.89 -7.33 -0.25
C SER A 38 12.20 -6.63 -0.54
N GLU A 39 12.50 -6.38 -1.81
CA GLU A 39 13.75 -5.70 -2.22
C GLU A 39 13.86 -4.30 -1.58
N ARG A 40 12.75 -3.57 -1.48
CA ARG A 40 12.73 -2.25 -0.82
C ARG A 40 12.76 -2.32 0.71
N TRP A 41 12.56 -3.49 1.33
CA TRP A 41 12.70 -3.68 2.75
C TRP A 41 14.05 -4.32 3.08
N LYS A 42 14.97 -3.52 3.61
CA LYS A 42 16.30 -4.01 4.04
C LYS A 42 17.04 -4.78 2.93
N ALA A 43 16.85 -4.41 1.67
CA ALA A 43 17.45 -5.11 0.52
C ALA A 43 17.13 -6.63 0.50
N GLY A 44 15.92 -7.02 0.93
CA GLY A 44 15.49 -8.40 0.98
C GLY A 44 16.13 -9.26 2.07
N SER A 45 16.93 -8.68 2.99
CA SER A 45 17.62 -9.45 4.02
C SER A 45 16.74 -9.83 5.22
N GLU A 46 15.59 -9.19 5.36
CA GLU A 46 14.66 -9.40 6.48
C GLU A 46 13.27 -9.74 5.97
N ALA A 47 12.60 -10.66 6.66
CA ALA A 47 11.22 -11.03 6.36
C ALA A 47 10.27 -9.89 6.73
N ILE A 48 9.34 -9.57 5.82
CA ILE A 48 8.25 -8.60 6.06
C ILE A 48 7.04 -9.24 6.75
N THR A 49 6.98 -10.58 6.77
CA THR A 49 5.92 -11.36 7.39
C THR A 49 6.46 -12.69 7.89
N GLN A 50 5.86 -13.21 8.97
CA GLN A 50 6.16 -14.53 9.54
C GLN A 50 5.00 -15.53 9.37
N ASN A 51 3.88 -15.11 8.78
CA ASN A 51 2.73 -15.97 8.47
C ASN A 51 2.42 -16.05 6.96
N GLY A 52 3.29 -15.48 6.12
CA GLY A 52 3.15 -15.49 4.67
C GLY A 52 2.01 -14.61 4.14
N LEU A 53 1.38 -13.77 4.97
CA LEU A 53 0.33 -12.86 4.55
C LEU A 53 0.86 -11.44 4.45
N HIS A 54 0.55 -10.76 3.35
CA HIS A 54 0.79 -9.33 3.17
C HIS A 54 -0.38 -8.68 2.43
N TYR A 55 -0.73 -7.46 2.83
CA TYR A 55 -1.89 -6.74 2.32
C TYR A 55 -1.50 -5.40 1.73
N ALA A 56 -2.30 -4.94 0.78
CA ALA A 56 -2.17 -3.63 0.21
C ALA A 56 -3.53 -3.07 -0.22
N ILE A 57 -3.61 -1.75 -0.38
CA ILE A 57 -4.75 -1.08 -1.00
C ILE A 57 -4.33 -0.62 -2.38
N GLU A 58 -5.05 -1.02 -3.41
CA GLU A 58 -4.95 -0.38 -4.70
C GLU A 58 -5.96 0.75 -4.83
N ALA A 59 -5.49 1.96 -5.10
CA ALA A 59 -6.34 3.11 -5.38
C ALA A 59 -5.67 3.98 -6.44
N ARG A 60 -6.46 4.49 -7.39
CA ARG A 60 -5.99 5.39 -8.46
C ARG A 60 -4.78 4.83 -9.24
N GLY A 61 -4.80 3.52 -9.51
CA GLY A 61 -3.74 2.82 -10.27
C GLY A 61 -2.42 2.61 -9.52
N ARG A 62 -2.40 2.80 -8.20
CA ARG A 62 -1.24 2.55 -7.34
C ARG A 62 -1.62 1.66 -6.17
N VAL A 63 -0.72 0.76 -5.83
CA VAL A 63 -0.79 -0.18 -4.71
C VAL A 63 0.03 0.35 -3.56
N PHE A 64 -0.61 0.55 -2.42
CA PHE A 64 -0.04 1.08 -1.18
C PHE A 64 -0.04 0.01 -0.12
N ASP A 65 1.10 -0.17 0.53
CA ASP A 65 1.26 -1.04 1.69
C ASP A 65 2.14 -0.38 2.74
N ASN A 66 2.48 -1.12 3.79
CA ASN A 66 3.24 -0.59 4.91
C ASN A 66 4.75 -0.38 4.64
N LEU A 67 5.26 -0.70 3.45
CA LEU A 67 6.69 -0.56 3.15
C LEU A 67 7.03 0.73 2.37
N SER A 68 6.03 1.49 1.87
CA SER A 68 6.28 2.78 1.20
C SER A 68 5.04 3.69 1.14
N THR A 69 5.27 5.00 1.19
CA THR A 69 4.23 6.04 1.09
C THR A 69 3.85 6.43 -0.35
N PHE A 70 4.67 6.11 -1.36
CA PHE A 70 4.47 6.59 -2.73
C PHE A 70 3.57 5.69 -3.60
N GLY A 71 3.36 4.44 -3.16
CA GLY A 71 2.63 3.42 -3.90
C GLY A 71 3.33 2.97 -5.20
N LEU A 72 3.17 1.70 -5.54
CA LEU A 72 3.75 1.09 -6.74
C LEU A 72 2.65 0.73 -7.75
N PRO A 73 2.92 0.74 -9.06
CA PRO A 73 2.06 0.05 -10.02
C PRO A 73 1.88 -1.43 -9.62
N ARG A 74 0.68 -2.01 -9.79
CA ARG A 74 0.37 -3.39 -9.33
C ARG A 74 1.41 -4.42 -9.79
N ASN A 75 1.84 -4.35 -11.04
CA ASN A 75 2.87 -5.26 -11.58
C ASN A 75 4.26 -5.10 -10.94
N LYS A 76 4.61 -3.89 -10.48
CA LYS A 76 5.86 -3.61 -9.78
C LYS A 76 5.76 -4.03 -8.33
N TRP A 77 4.61 -3.81 -7.70
CA TRP A 77 4.32 -4.31 -6.35
C TRP A 77 4.42 -5.84 -6.28
N ILE A 78 3.82 -6.58 -7.22
CA ILE A 78 3.91 -8.06 -7.25
C ILE A 78 5.36 -8.54 -7.40
N LYS A 79 6.17 -7.85 -8.21
CA LYS A 79 7.58 -8.20 -8.47
C LYS A 79 8.54 -7.77 -7.36
N ASP A 80 8.07 -7.01 -6.38
CA ASP A 80 8.88 -6.51 -5.27
C ASP A 80 9.16 -7.58 -4.22
N PHE A 81 8.33 -8.63 -4.18
CA PHE A 81 8.41 -9.68 -3.18
C PHE A 81 9.12 -10.92 -3.67
N ASP A 82 9.79 -11.60 -2.75
CA ASP A 82 10.32 -12.95 -2.97
C ASP A 82 10.01 -13.87 -1.78
N CYS A 83 9.94 -15.17 -2.06
CA CYS A 83 9.70 -16.24 -1.10
C CYS A 83 10.33 -17.54 -1.61
N PRO A 84 10.46 -18.59 -0.78
CA PRO A 84 10.85 -19.91 -1.28
C PRO A 84 9.95 -20.36 -2.44
N GLY A 85 10.56 -20.64 -3.59
CA GLY A 85 9.86 -21.04 -4.81
C GLY A 85 9.29 -19.89 -5.66
N SER A 86 9.50 -18.63 -5.26
CA SER A 86 9.22 -17.39 -6.01
C SER A 86 7.86 -17.35 -6.74
N ASN A 87 6.84 -17.92 -6.08
CA ASN A 87 5.50 -18.06 -6.63
C ASN A 87 4.47 -17.54 -5.63
N PHE A 88 3.57 -16.69 -6.11
CA PHE A 88 2.60 -16.00 -5.28
C PHE A 88 1.17 -16.19 -5.79
N ARG A 89 0.21 -16.19 -4.85
CA ARG A 89 -1.21 -16.02 -5.12
C ARG A 89 -1.59 -14.60 -4.74
N ILE A 90 -2.31 -13.92 -5.63
CA ILE A 90 -2.83 -12.57 -5.41
C ILE A 90 -4.35 -12.67 -5.41
N GLU A 91 -4.98 -12.13 -4.38
CA GLU A 91 -6.43 -12.14 -4.19
C GLU A 91 -6.93 -10.69 -4.07
N GLU A 92 -8.04 -10.37 -4.75
CA GLU A 92 -8.82 -9.16 -4.49
C GLU A 92 -9.86 -9.51 -3.42
N VAL A 93 -9.64 -9.03 -2.20
CA VAL A 93 -10.43 -9.41 -1.01
C VAL A 93 -11.73 -8.62 -0.94
N GLU A 94 -11.66 -7.31 -1.20
CA GLU A 94 -12.78 -6.39 -1.07
C GLU A 94 -12.60 -5.20 -2.01
N GLN A 95 -13.72 -4.65 -2.49
CA GLN A 95 -13.77 -3.39 -3.23
C GLN A 95 -14.65 -2.40 -2.47
N PHE A 96 -14.22 -1.14 -2.35
CA PHE A 96 -14.91 -0.08 -1.62
C PHE A 96 -14.80 1.27 -2.32
#